data_AF-A0A560QYI4-F1
#
_entry.id   AF-A0A560QYI4-F1
#
_cell.length_a   1.000
_cell.length_b   1.000
_cell.length_c   1.000
_cell.angle_alpha   90.00
_cell.angle_beta   90.00
_cell.angle_gamma   90.00
#
_symmetry.space_group_name_H-M   'P 1'
#
loop_
_entity.id
_entity.type
_entity.pdbx_description
1 polymer ?
#
loop_
_entity_poly.entity_id
_entity_poly.type
_entity_poly.pdbx_seq_one_letter_code
_entity_poly.pdbx_strand_id
1 'polypeptide(L)' 'MYSYEDRIRAVKLYIKLGKRTGATIRQLGYPTK' A
#
# COMPACT_ATOMS: atom_id res chain seq x y z
N MET A 1 0.65 -13.05 6.56
CA MET A 1 -0.59 -12.84 5.78
C MET A 1 -1.11 -11.46 6.12
N TYR A 2 -1.35 -10.57 5.14
CA TYR A 2 -1.84 -9.22 5.43
C TYR A 2 -3.27 -9.26 5.94
N SER A 3 -3.52 -8.56 7.04
CA SER A 3 -4.86 -8.42 7.61
C SER A 3 -5.76 -7.59 6.68
N TYR A 4 -7.08 -7.67 6.90
CA TYR A 4 -8.04 -6.85 6.16
C TYR A 4 -7.76 -5.35 6.34
N GLU A 5 -7.36 -4.94 7.54
CA GLU A 5 -7.01 -3.56 7.85
C GLU A 5 -5.77 -3.08 7.08
N ASP A 6 -4.76 -3.94 6.95
CA ASP A 6 -3.55 -3.63 6.19
C ASP A 6 -3.88 -3.41 4.70
N ARG A 7 -4.76 -4.23 4.14
CA ARG A 7 -5.23 -4.07 2.76
C ARG A 7 -6.00 -2.76 2.56
N ILE A 8 -6.85 -2.39 3.51
CA ILE A 8 -7.56 -1.10 3.46
C ILE A 8 -6.59 0.07 3.56
N ARG A 9 -5.59 0.02 4.43
CA ARG A 9 -4.55 1.05 4.50
C ARG A 9 -3.82 1.19 3.18
N ALA A 10 -3.50 0.06 2.53
CA ALA A 10 -2.85 0.06 1.23
C ALA A 10 -3.70 0.72 0.13
N VAL A 11 -5.00 0.40 0.07
CA VAL A 11 -5.93 0.99 -0.91
C VAL A 11 -6.12 2.48 -0.67
N LYS A 12 -6.30 2.91 0.59
CA LYS A 12 -6.41 4.34 0.94
C LYS A 12 -5.16 5.11 0.55
N LEU A 13 -3.98 4.54 0.81
CA LEU A 13 -2.70 5.17 0.47
C LEU A 13 -2.49 5.23 -1.04
N TYR A 14 -2.86 4.17 -1.77
CA TYR A 14 -2.79 4.12 -3.23
C TYR A 14 -3.64 5.22 -3.90
N ILE A 15 -4.86 5.43 -3.39
CA ILE A 15 -5.74 6.50 -3.88
C ILE A 15 -5.16 7.87 -3.54
N LYS A 16 -4.68 8.08 -2.30
CA LYS A 16 -4.07 9.34 -1.85
C LYS A 16 -2.82 9.72 -2.67
N LEU A 17 -2.03 8.73 -3.08
CA LEU A 17 -0.82 8.92 -3.88
C LEU A 17 -1.09 9.06 -5.38
N GLY A 18 -2.35 9.14 -5.80
CA GLY A 18 -2.70 9.28 -7.21
C GLY A 18 -2.36 8.05 -8.03
N LYS A 19 -2.64 6.85 -7.49
CA LYS A 19 -2.42 5.55 -8.14
C LYS A 19 -0.95 5.16 -8.35
N ARG A 20 -0.02 5.73 -7.56
CA ARG A 20 1.40 5.38 -7.59
C ARG A 20 1.69 4.15 -6.74
N THR A 21 1.75 2.98 -7.36
CA THR A 21 2.04 1.68 -6.70
C THR A 21 3.40 1.66 -6.03
N GLY A 22 4.46 2.14 -6.69
CA GLY A 22 5.82 2.13 -6.13
C GLY A 22 5.94 2.96 -4.84
N ALA A 23 5.31 4.14 -4.80
CA ALA A 23 5.27 4.98 -3.60
C ALA A 23 4.46 4.32 -2.48
N THR A 24 3.33 3.68 -2.82
CA THR A 24 2.49 2.96 -1.86
C THR A 24 3.25 1.79 -1.21
N ILE A 25 3.94 0.98 -2.01
CA ILE A 25 4.70 -0.18 -1.54
C ILE A 25 5.89 0.25 -0.67
N ARG A 26 6.65 1.26 -1.11
CA ARG A 26 7.81 1.79 -0.38
C ARG A 26 7.40 2.40 0.97
N GLN A 27 6.26 3.06 1.02
CA GLN A 27 5.75 3.70 2.24
C GLN A 27 5.08 2.73 3.20
N LEU A 28 4.52 1.61 2.71
CA LEU A 28 3.98 0.54 3.54
C LEU A 28 5.02 -0.50 3.95
N GLY A 29 6.23 -0.44 3.38
CA GLY A 29 7.31 -1.39 3.68
C GLY A 29 6.96 -2.82 3.28
N TYR A 30 6.05 -3.01 2.31
CA TYR A 30 5.74 -4.34 1.84
C TYR A 30 6.94 -4.92 1.08
N PRO A 31 7.31 -6.19 1.34
CA PRO A 31 8.40 -6.85 0.67
C PRO A 31 8.12 -6.85 -0.82
N THR A 32 8.94 -6.12 -1.55
CA THR A 32 9.07 -6.29 -3.00
C THR A 32 9.83 -7.60 -3.23
N LYS A 33 9.22 -8.54 -3.96
CA LYS A 33 9.90 -9.75 -4.44
C LYS A 33 11.06 -9.39 -5.36
#